data_AF-A0A3B0VYB7-F1
#
_entry.id   AF-A0A3B0VYB7-F1
#
_cell.length_a   1.000
_cell.length_b   1.000
_cell.length_c   1.000
_cell.angle_alpha   90.00
_cell.angle_beta   90.00
_cell.angle_gamma   90.00
#
_symmetry.space_group_name_H-M   'P 1'
#
loop_
_entity.id
_entity.type
_entity.pdbx_description
1 polymer ?
#
loop_
_entity_poly.entity_id
_entity_poly.type
_entity_poly.pdbx_seq_one_letter_code
_entity_poly.pdbx_strand_id
1 'polypeptide(L)'
;VRPNLGLVVKCPRHIEEDRINLFLKRKWMWLNKQIRFFEKFKRIFYKREYISGESFLYLGRQYQLIVKQSNQDKVSLLKGKLMVFTNSSVSDGSHNKKLIEDWYKKI
;
A
#
# COMPACT_ATOMS: atom_id res chain seq x y z
N VAL A 1 -7.66 -11.23 17.99
CA VAL A 1 -7.15 -10.04 17.28
C VAL A 1 -7.50 -10.23 15.81
N ARG A 2 -8.05 -9.22 15.13
CA ARG A 2 -8.30 -9.30 13.68
C ARG A 2 -7.00 -8.99 12.90
N PRO A 3 -6.85 -9.46 11.64
CA PRO A 3 -5.67 -9.17 10.81
C PRO A 3 -5.46 -7.68 10.49
N ASN A 4 -6.42 -6.82 10.86
CA ASN A 4 -6.32 -5.36 10.79
C ASN A 4 -5.88 -4.70 12.12
N LEU A 5 -5.34 -5.48 13.07
CA LEU A 5 -4.98 -5.05 14.44
C LEU A 5 -6.17 -4.64 15.34
N GLY A 6 -7.40 -4.78 14.86
CA GLY A 6 -8.60 -4.54 15.66
C GLY A 6 -8.77 -5.57 16.78
N LEU A 7 -9.06 -5.09 17.99
CA LEU A 7 -9.38 -5.90 19.15
C LEU A 7 -10.87 -5.80 19.45
N VAL A 8 -11.52 -6.95 19.56
CA VAL A 8 -12.93 -7.05 19.98
C VAL A 8 -12.95 -7.68 21.36
N VAL A 9 -13.44 -6.93 22.34
CA VAL A 9 -13.64 -7.41 23.72
C VAL A 9 -15.11 -7.76 23.86
N LYS A 10 -15.41 -9.00 24.27
CA LYS A 10 -16.78 -9.43 24.55
C LYS A 10 -17.04 -9.28 26.04
N CYS A 11 -18.03 -8.47 26.40
CA CYS A 11 -18.46 -8.25 27.78
C CYS A 11 -19.98 -8.49 27.90
N PRO A 12 -20.46 -9.00 29.05
CA PRO A 12 -21.88 -9.00 29.38
C PRO A 12 -22.46 -7.59 29.35
N ARG A 13 -23.73 -7.45 28.93
CA ARG A 13 -24.40 -6.15 28.71
C ARG A 13 -24.54 -5.27 29.95
N HIS A 14 -24.44 -5.84 31.14
CA HIS A 14 -24.66 -5.18 32.43
C HIS A 14 -23.36 -4.71 33.11
N ILE A 15 -22.21 -4.84 32.44
CA ILE A 15 -20.93 -4.41 33.00
C ILE A 15 -20.67 -2.95 32.66
N GLU A 16 -20.37 -2.17 33.69
CA GLU A 16 -19.93 -0.77 33.58
C GLU A 16 -18.58 -0.66 32.87
N GLU A 17 -18.40 0.40 32.08
CA GLU A 17 -17.16 0.66 31.33
C GLU A 17 -15.90 0.67 32.21
N ASP A 18 -16.00 1.13 33.45
CA ASP A 18 -14.87 1.17 34.39
C ASP A 18 -14.32 -0.22 34.73
N ARG A 19 -15.20 -1.22 34.86
CA ARG A 19 -14.76 -2.62 35.05
C ARG A 19 -14.09 -3.18 33.80
N ILE A 20 -14.57 -2.80 32.63
CA ILE A 20 -13.95 -3.17 31.34
C ILE A 20 -12.56 -2.55 31.25
N ASN A 21 -12.42 -1.26 31.56
CA ASN A 21 -11.14 -0.56 31.59
C ASN A 21 -10.14 -1.17 32.58
N LEU A 22 -10.59 -1.54 33.77
CA LEU A 22 -9.74 -2.19 34.76
C LEU A 22 -9.27 -3.58 34.29
N PHE A 23 -10.16 -4.36 33.67
CA PHE A 23 -9.81 -5.64 33.07
C PHE A 23 -8.77 -5.47 31.95
N LEU A 24 -8.96 -4.49 31.07
CA LEU A 24 -8.02 -4.20 29.99
C LEU A 24 -6.65 -3.75 30.52
N LYS A 25 -6.61 -2.89 31.54
CA LYS A 25 -5.37 -2.49 32.22
C LYS A 25 -4.62 -3.69 32.79
N ARG A 26 -5.32 -4.61 33.47
CA ARG A 26 -4.70 -5.85 34.00
C ARG A 26 -4.16 -6.76 32.90
N LYS A 27 -4.77 -6.75 31.71
CA LYS A 27 -4.36 -7.56 30.55
C LYS A 27 -3.46 -6.80 29.56
N TRP A 28 -3.10 -5.54 29.84
CA TRP A 28 -2.39 -4.68 28.90
C TRP A 28 -1.08 -5.29 28.39
N MET A 29 -0.28 -5.91 29.28
CA MET A 29 0.97 -6.55 28.89
C MET A 29 0.78 -7.68 27.88
N TRP A 30 -0.26 -8.51 28.09
CA TRP A 30 -0.61 -9.57 27.14
C TRP A 30 -1.15 -8.97 25.84
N LEU A 31 -2.02 -7.97 25.93
CA LEU A 31 -2.62 -7.29 24.77
C LEU A 31 -1.56 -6.66 23.87
N ASN A 32 -0.62 -5.93 24.47
CA ASN A 32 0.50 -5.30 23.80
C ASN A 32 1.40 -6.34 23.11
N LYS A 33 1.67 -7.48 23.76
CA LYS A 33 2.41 -8.59 23.15
C LYS A 33 1.70 -9.13 21.91
N GLN A 34 0.38 -9.28 21.95
CA GLN A 34 -0.42 -9.72 20.81
C GLN A 34 -0.38 -8.70 19.66
N ILE A 35 -0.59 -7.40 19.96
CA ILE A 35 -0.52 -6.33 18.96
C ILE A 35 0.85 -6.33 18.26
N ARG A 36 1.94 -6.32 19.02
CA ARG A 36 3.31 -6.33 18.47
C ARG A 36 3.63 -7.58 17.64
N PHE A 37 3.04 -8.73 17.97
CA PHE A 37 3.19 -9.93 17.15
C PHE A 37 2.54 -9.73 15.78
N PHE A 38 1.32 -9.18 15.74
CA PHE A 38 0.60 -8.95 14.49
C PHE A 38 1.15 -7.77 13.66
N GLU A 39 1.72 -6.75 14.31
CA GLU A 39 2.38 -5.63 13.62
C GLU A 39 3.53 -6.09 12.71
N LYS A 40 4.25 -7.16 13.09
CA LYS A 40 5.32 -7.73 12.26
C LYS A 40 4.83 -8.25 10.90
N PHE A 41 3.55 -8.61 10.81
CA PHE A 41 2.93 -9.08 9.57
C PHE A 41 2.22 -7.96 8.81
N LYS A 42 2.25 -6.72 9.33
CA LYS A 42 1.72 -5.56 8.60
C LYS A 42 2.59 -5.34 7.38
N ARG A 43 2.05 -5.68 6.20
CA ARG A 43 2.67 -5.30 4.93
C ARG A 43 2.79 -3.78 4.91
N ILE A 44 4.02 -3.28 4.84
CA ILE A 44 4.28 -1.88 4.53
C ILE A 44 3.89 -1.72 3.06
N PHE A 45 2.68 -1.22 2.83
CA PHE A 45 2.30 -0.75 1.52
C PHE A 45 2.99 0.59 1.32
N TYR A 46 4.16 0.56 0.67
CA TYR A 46 4.74 1.78 0.14
C TYR A 46 3.75 2.38 -0.83
N LYS A 47 3.35 3.62 -0.58
CA LYS A 47 2.52 4.37 -1.52
C LYS A 47 3.36 4.56 -2.78
N ARG A 48 2.90 4.02 -3.91
CA ARG A 48 3.58 4.19 -5.20
C ARG A 48 3.57 5.66 -5.59
N GLU A 49 4.74 6.17 -5.94
CA GLU A 49 4.95 7.56 -6.38
C GLU A 49 4.98 7.66 -7.91
N TYR A 50 5.02 6.53 -8.65
CA TYR A 50 5.00 6.48 -10.11
C TYR A 50 6.15 7.27 -10.76
N ILE A 51 7.33 7.16 -10.14
CA ILE A 51 8.59 7.75 -10.60
C ILE A 51 9.57 6.68 -11.07
N SER A 52 10.60 7.10 -11.82
CA SER A 52 11.68 6.22 -12.28
C SER A 52 12.33 5.45 -11.12
N GLY A 53 12.55 4.16 -11.31
CA GLY A 53 13.16 3.26 -10.32
C GLY A 53 12.16 2.36 -9.60
N GLU A 54 10.88 2.71 -9.57
CA GLU A 54 9.84 1.84 -9.02
C GLU A 54 9.66 0.56 -9.85
N SER A 55 9.08 -0.46 -9.24
CA SER A 55 8.79 -1.74 -9.91
C SER A 55 7.30 -1.98 -10.07
N PHE A 56 6.87 -2.35 -11.27
CA PHE A 56 5.48 -2.64 -11.62
C PHE A 56 5.34 -4.08 -12.10
N LEU A 57 4.31 -4.76 -11.62
CA LEU A 57 3.99 -6.11 -12.06
C LEU A 57 3.10 -6.01 -13.30
N TYR A 58 3.42 -6.78 -14.34
CA TYR A 58 2.58 -6.93 -15.51
C TYR A 58 2.69 -8.36 -16.04
N LEU A 59 1.53 -9.02 -16.22
CA LEU A 59 1.43 -10.41 -16.69
C LEU A 59 2.39 -11.38 -15.96
N GLY A 60 2.50 -11.24 -14.63
CA GLY A 60 3.33 -12.10 -13.78
C GLY A 60 4.83 -11.81 -13.83
N ARG A 61 5.28 -10.75 -14.51
CA ARG A 61 6.69 -10.31 -14.52
C ARG A 61 6.83 -8.91 -13.93
N GLN A 62 7.94 -8.68 -13.24
CA GLN A 62 8.28 -7.40 -12.64
C GLN A 62 9.10 -6.56 -13.62
N TYR A 63 8.66 -5.33 -13.86
CA TYR A 63 9.28 -4.37 -14.76
C TYR A 63 9.70 -3.14 -13.99
N GLN A 64 10.92 -2.66 -14.21
CA GLN A 64 11.36 -1.37 -13.69
C GLN A 64 10.67 -0.25 -14.48
N LEU A 65 10.07 0.69 -13.77
CA LEU A 65 9.51 1.92 -14.32
C LEU A 65 10.65 2.88 -14.66
N ILE A 66 10.63 3.39 -15.89
CA ILE A 66 11.45 4.51 -16.34
C ILE A 66 10.54 5.56 -16.93
N VAL A 67 10.53 6.72 -16.30
CA VAL A 67 9.84 7.92 -16.77
C VAL A 67 10.85 8.82 -17.48
N LYS A 68 10.51 9.26 -18.70
CA LYS A 68 11.29 10.19 -19.50
C LYS A 68 10.42 11.33 -20.00
N GLN A 69 10.99 12.52 -19.99
CA GLN A 69 10.38 13.67 -20.65
C GLN A 69 10.29 13.42 -22.15
N SER A 70 9.16 13.77 -22.76
CA SER A 70 8.92 13.73 -24.19
C SER A 70 7.91 14.81 -24.57
N ASN A 71 7.69 15.03 -25.87
CA ASN A 71 6.65 15.95 -26.33
C ASN A 71 5.26 15.30 -26.34
N GLN A 72 5.19 13.96 -26.23
CA GLN A 72 3.95 13.19 -26.29
C GLN A 72 3.91 12.14 -25.18
N ASP A 73 2.71 11.95 -24.65
CA ASP A 73 2.43 10.92 -23.65
C ASP A 73 2.36 9.54 -24.32
N LYS A 74 3.20 8.61 -23.86
CA LYS A 74 3.20 7.23 -24.37
C LYS A 74 3.73 6.27 -23.32
N VAL A 75 3.07 5.12 -23.19
CA VAL A 75 3.56 4.01 -22.35
C VAL A 75 3.90 2.82 -23.24
N SER A 76 5.03 2.18 -22.98
CA SER A 76 5.48 1.00 -23.73
C SER A 76 6.34 0.09 -22.88
N LEU A 77 6.31 -1.20 -23.19
CA LEU A 77 7.25 -2.17 -22.64
C LEU A 77 8.43 -2.34 -23.60
N LEU A 78 9.62 -1.92 -23.17
CA LEU A 78 10.84 -2.01 -23.98
C LEU A 78 11.95 -2.64 -23.15
N LYS A 79 12.58 -3.70 -23.69
CA LYS A 79 13.76 -4.35 -23.09
C LYS A 79 13.60 -4.70 -21.60
N GLY A 80 12.44 -5.23 -21.21
CA GLY A 80 12.17 -5.60 -19.80
C GLY A 80 11.90 -4.41 -18.87
N LYS A 81 11.60 -3.23 -19.42
CA LYS A 81 11.30 -2.01 -18.66
C LYS A 81 9.95 -1.43 -19.08
N LEU A 82 9.23 -0.88 -18.11
CA LEU A 82 8.02 -0.11 -18.35
C LEU A 82 8.43 1.33 -18.59
N MET A 83 8.38 1.75 -19.85
CA MET A 83 8.78 3.08 -20.29
C MET A 83 7.55 3.98 -20.36
N VAL A 84 7.58 5.06 -19.57
CA VAL A 84 6.60 6.15 -19.63
C VAL A 84 7.31 7.36 -20.23
N PHE A 85 6.83 7.79 -21.39
CA PHE A 85 7.16 9.06 -21.99
C PHE A 85 6.05 10.03 -21.59
N THR A 86 6.41 11.13 -20.94
CA THR A 86 5.47 12.12 -20.40
C THR A 86 5.79 13.50 -20.95
N ASN A 87 4.75 14.25 -21.31
CA ASN A 87 4.85 15.67 -21.65
C ASN A 87 4.89 16.59 -20.43
N SER A 88 4.54 16.05 -19.27
CA SER A 88 4.55 16.72 -17.97
C SER A 88 5.85 16.40 -17.24
N SER A 89 6.04 16.92 -16.02
CA SER A 89 7.26 16.63 -15.25
C SER A 89 7.44 15.12 -15.03
N VAL A 90 8.67 14.62 -15.15
CA VAL A 90 9.00 13.23 -14.82
C VAL A 90 8.67 12.83 -13.37
N SER A 91 8.61 13.81 -12.46
CA SER A 91 8.22 13.64 -11.05
C SER A 91 6.72 13.77 -10.81
N ASP A 92 5.91 14.07 -11.84
CA ASP A 92 4.45 14.12 -11.72
C ASP A 92 3.87 12.70 -11.67
N GLY A 93 3.92 12.12 -10.48
CA GLY A 93 3.41 10.79 -10.21
C GLY A 93 1.92 10.64 -10.51
N SER A 94 1.13 11.71 -10.39
CA SER A 94 -0.32 11.66 -10.64
C SER A 94 -0.61 11.51 -12.13
N HIS A 95 0.10 12.26 -12.97
CA HIS A 95 0.00 12.13 -14.42
C HIS A 95 0.55 10.78 -14.91
N ASN A 96 1.74 10.38 -14.43
CA ASN A 96 2.36 9.11 -14.80
C ASN A 96 1.48 7.90 -14.41
N LYS A 97 0.83 7.97 -13.24
CA LYS A 97 -0.14 6.97 -12.80
C LYS A 97 -1.27 6.80 -13.82
N LYS A 98 -1.88 7.92 -14.24
CA LYS A 98 -2.98 7.90 -15.21
C LYS A 98 -2.55 7.27 -16.53
N LEU A 99 -1.36 7.61 -17.03
CA LEU A 99 -0.80 7.03 -18.25
C LEU A 99 -0.63 5.51 -18.15
N ILE A 100 -0.10 5.01 -17.03
CA ILE A 100 0.09 3.58 -16.81
C ILE A 100 -1.26 2.86 -16.67
N GLU A 101 -2.21 3.42 -15.93
CA GLU A 101 -3.56 2.86 -15.78
C GLU A 101 -4.30 2.79 -17.12
N ASP A 102 -4.24 3.84 -17.93
CA ASP A 102 -4.86 3.87 -19.25
C ASP A 102 -4.18 2.92 -20.23
N TRP A 103 -2.86 2.70 -20.08
CA TRP A 103 -2.14 1.69 -20.84
C TRP A 103 -2.58 0.27 -20.46
N TYR A 104 -2.72 -0.04 -19.16
CA TYR A 104 -3.23 -1.33 -18.72
C TYR A 104 -4.64 -1.66 -19.22
N LYS A 105 -5.51 -0.64 -19.39
CA LYS A 105 -6.88 -0.83 -19.88
C LYS A 105 -6.99 -1.07 -21.39
N LYS A 106 -5.98 -0.68 -22.16
CA LYS A 106 -5.97 -0.84 -23.62
C LYS A 106 -5.55 -2.23 -24.08
N ILE A 107 -5.13 -3.07 -23.14
CA ILE A 107 -4.72 -4.47 -23.35
C ILE A 107 -5.86 -5.37 -22.90
#